data_AF-A0A5K1E1X2-F1
#
_entry.id   AF-A0A5K1E1X2-F1
#
_cell.length_a   1.000
_cell.length_b   1.000
_cell.length_c   1.000
_cell.angle_alpha   90.00
_cell.angle_beta   90.00
_cell.angle_gamma   90.00
#
_symmetry.space_group_name_H-M   'P 1'
#
loop_
_entity.id
_entity.type
_entity.pdbx_description
1 polymer ?
#
loop_
_entity_poly.entity_id
_entity_poly.type
_entity_poly.pdbx_seq_one_letter_code
_entity_poly.pdbx_strand_id
1 'polypeptide(L)' 'AIQERHENSVLKTEMEKLREENQSMREGMKKAACPNCGYAAGLRDAPINTEEQQLRIENARLKAE' A
#
# COMPACT_ATOMS: atom_id res chain seq x y z
N ALA A 1 8.72 37.12 0.72
CA ALA A 1 7.58 37.19 -0.22
C ALA A 1 7.85 36.50 -1.58
N ILE A 2 8.76 36.96 -2.44
CA ILE A 2 8.99 36.32 -3.76
C ILE A 2 9.71 34.97 -3.60
N GLN A 3 10.79 34.95 -2.80
CA GLN A 3 11.56 33.73 -2.53
C GLN A 3 10.68 32.64 -1.87
N GLU A 4 9.94 32.98 -0.81
CA GLU A 4 9.00 32.03 -0.17
C GLU A 4 7.93 31.51 -1.14
N ARG A 5 7.41 32.35 -2.06
CA ARG A 5 6.46 31.90 -3.09
C ARG A 5 7.10 30.92 -4.07
N HIS A 6 8.36 31.16 -4.45
CA HIS A 6 9.10 30.25 -5.31
C HIS A 6 9.38 28.92 -4.60
N GLU A 7 9.87 28.97 -3.37
CA GLU A 7 10.11 27.79 -2.52
C GLU A 7 8.81 26.98 -2.31
N ASN A 8 7.69 27.64 -2.03
CA ASN A 8 6.40 26.96 -1.90
C ASN A 8 5.93 26.30 -3.21
N SER A 9 6.20 26.93 -4.35
CA SER A 9 5.90 26.34 -5.67
C SER A 9 6.73 25.08 -5.91
N VAL A 10 8.02 25.10 -5.59
CA VAL A 10 8.90 23.94 -5.74
C VAL A 10 8.45 22.79 -4.85
N LEU A 11 8.15 23.07 -3.58
CA LEU A 11 7.67 22.06 -2.61
C LEU A 11 6.34 21.44 -3.04
N LYS A 12 5.43 22.22 -3.65
CA LYS A 12 4.18 21.69 -4.20
C LYS A 12 4.43 20.72 -5.35
N THR A 13 5.30 21.09 -6.29
CA THR A 13 5.67 20.21 -7.41
C THR A 13 6.29 18.90 -6.91
N GLU A 14 7.18 18.98 -5.91
CA GLU A 14 7.81 17.79 -5.32
C GLU A 14 6.78 16.91 -4.58
N MET A 15 5.84 17.51 -3.86
CA MET A 15 4.73 16.79 -3.23
C MET A 15 3.83 16.07 -4.22
N GLU A 16 3.51 16.71 -5.35
CA GLU A 16 2.72 16.10 -6.43
C GLU A 16 3.46 14.90 -7.03
N LYS A 17 4.75 15.05 -7.34
CA LYS A 17 5.59 13.97 -7.83
C LYS A 17 5.64 12.78 -6.86
N LEU A 18 5.84 13.05 -5.56
CA LEU A 18 5.85 12.00 -4.53
C LEU A 18 4.50 11.29 -4.42
N ARG A 19 3.38 11.99 -4.60
CA ARG A 19 2.04 11.38 -4.61
C ARG A 19 1.84 10.46 -5.81
N GLU A 20 2.26 10.89 -7.00
CA GLU A 20 2.21 10.07 -8.22
C GLU A 20 3.05 8.79 -8.09
N GLU A 21 4.29 8.92 -7.59
CA GLU A 21 5.15 7.76 -7.32
C GLU A 21 4.53 6.82 -6.29
N ASN A 22 3.94 7.36 -5.21
CA ASN A 22 3.27 6.56 -4.19
C ASN A 22 2.05 5.81 -4.75
N GLN A 23 1.26 6.46 -5.60
CA GLN A 23 0.14 5.84 -6.27
C GLN A 23 0.58 4.72 -7.21
N SER A 24 1.59 4.97 -8.05
CA SER A 24 2.16 3.97 -8.96
C SER A 24 2.70 2.74 -8.23
N MET A 25 3.41 2.95 -7.12
CA MET A 25 3.87 1.85 -6.27
C MET A 25 2.70 1.03 -5.70
N ARG A 26 1.66 1.68 -5.18
CA ARG A 26 0.46 1.01 -4.66
C ARG A 26 -0.26 0.22 -5.75
N GLU A 27 -0.36 0.76 -6.96
CA GLU A 27 -0.95 0.05 -8.11
C GLU A 27 -0.11 -1.16 -8.55
N GLY A 28 1.23 -1.02 -8.55
CA GLY A 28 2.14 -2.14 -8.79
C GLY A 28 1.99 -3.25 -7.74
N MET A 29 1.89 -2.87 -6.46
CA MET A 29 1.66 -3.82 -5.36
C MET A 29 0.30 -4.50 -5.45
N LYS A 30 -0.76 -3.80 -5.90
CA LYS A 30 -2.07 -4.42 -6.17
C LYS A 30 -2.01 -5.47 -7.28
N LYS A 31 -1.19 -5.24 -8.32
CA LYS A 31 -1.00 -6.17 -9.44
C LYS A 31 -0.14 -7.38 -9.07
N ALA A 32 0.77 -7.23 -8.12
CA ALA A 32 1.54 -8.33 -7.54
C ALA A 32 0.70 -9.13 -6.50
N ALA A 33 -0.46 -9.64 -6.91
CA ALA A 33 -1.24 -10.57 -6.08
C ALA A 33 -0.64 -11.97 -6.25
N CYS A 34 -0.21 -12.59 -5.15
CA CYS A 34 0.31 -13.96 -5.22
C CYS A 34 -0.88 -14.92 -5.44
N PRO A 35 -0.87 -15.72 -6.52
CA PRO A 35 -2.01 -16.54 -6.92
C PRO A 35 -2.32 -17.69 -5.95
N ASN A 36 -1.38 -18.05 -5.07
CA ASN A 36 -1.56 -19.14 -4.11
C ASN A 36 -1.93 -18.66 -2.70
N CYS A 37 -1.93 -17.35 -2.44
CA CYS A 37 -2.21 -16.77 -1.12
C CYS A 37 -3.37 -15.76 -1.13
N GLY A 38 -3.96 -15.46 -2.30
CA GLY A 38 -5.11 -14.56 -2.45
C GLY A 38 -4.88 -13.13 -1.94
N TYR A 39 -3.63 -12.78 -1.60
CA TYR A 39 -3.30 -11.54 -0.96
C TYR A 39 -3.13 -10.45 -2.02
N ALA A 40 -4.23 -9.80 -2.38
CA ALA A 40 -4.15 -8.46 -2.91
C ALA A 40 -3.53 -7.60 -1.79
N ALA A 41 -2.30 -7.13 -1.97
CA ALA A 41 -1.63 -6.20 -1.07
C ALA A 41 -2.29 -4.80 -1.15
N GLY A 42 -3.60 -4.75 -0.91
CA GLY A 42 -4.47 -3.60 -1.03
C GLY A 42 -5.44 -3.43 0.15
N LEU A 43 -5.26 -4.13 1.27
CA LEU A 43 -6.03 -3.91 2.50
C LEU A 43 -5.15 -3.29 3.60
N ARG A 44 -4.80 -2.02 3.44
CA ARG A 44 -4.28 -1.18 4.53
C ARG A 44 -5.11 0.08 4.75
N ASP A 45 -6.38 0.06 4.37
CA ASP A 45 -7.37 1.07 4.80
C ASP A 45 -8.41 0.48 5.77
N ALA A 46 -8.14 -0.70 6.36
CA ALA A 46 -8.86 -1.20 7.52
C ALA A 46 -7.88 -1.83 8.51
N PRO A 47 -8.02 -1.62 9.82
CA PRO A 47 -7.27 -2.37 10.82
C PRO A 47 -7.83 -3.79 10.85
N ILE A 48 -7.46 -4.62 9.87
CA ILE A 48 -7.73 -6.05 9.95
C ILE A 48 -6.77 -6.58 10.99
N ASN A 49 -7.35 -6.90 12.15
CA ASN A 49 -6.71 -7.51 13.29
C ASN A 49 -5.75 -8.61 12.82
N THR A 50 -4.46 -8.39 13.04
CA THR A 50 -3.34 -9.29 12.72
C THR A 50 -3.56 -10.72 13.20
N GLU A 51 -4.33 -10.90 14.27
CA GLU A 51 -4.69 -12.20 14.86
C GLU A 51 -5.66 -13.01 13.96
N GLU A 52 -6.67 -12.35 13.38
CA GLU A 52 -7.61 -13.02 12.48
C GLU A 52 -6.90 -13.48 11.19
N GLN A 53 -5.90 -12.73 10.74
CA GLN A 53 -5.07 -13.12 9.61
C GLN A 53 -4.19 -14.33 9.92
N GLN A 54 -3.59 -14.39 11.12
CA GLN A 54 -2.81 -15.56 11.56
C GLN A 54 -3.69 -16.81 11.64
N LEU A 55 -4.89 -16.70 12.20
CA LEU A 55 -5.84 -17.81 12.31
C LEU A 55 -6.29 -18.33 10.94
N ARG A 56 -6.50 -17.46 9.94
CA ARG A 56 -6.85 -17.90 8.57
C ARG A 56 -5.71 -18.66 7.91
N ILE A 57 -4.46 -18.25 8.13
CA ILE A 57 -3.27 -18.93 7.60
C ILE A 57 -3.11 -20.30 8.27
N GLU A 58 -3.27 -20.36 9.59
CA GLU A 58 -3.15 -21.62 10.35
C GLU A 58 -4.23 -22.63 9.94
N ASN A 59 -5.49 -22.20 9.83
CA ASN A 59 -6.58 -23.06 9.36
C ASN A 59 -6.37 -23.59 7.94
N ALA A 60 -5.78 -22.79 7.05
CA ALA A 60 -5.46 -23.24 5.69
C ALA A 60 -4.35 -24.30 5.69
N ARG A 61 -3.35 -24.19 6.58
CA ARG A 61 -2.32 -25.23 6.76
C ARG A 61 -2.92 -26.51 7.32
N LEU A 62 -3.76 -26.41 8.35
CA LEU A 62 -4.43 -27.57 8.96
C LEU A 62 -5.38 -28.30 8.00
N LYS A 63 -6.01 -27.60 7.04
CA LYS A 63 -6.85 -28.23 6.01
C LYS A 63 -6.08 -28.94 4.89
N ALA A 64 -4.78 -28.68 4.78
CA ALA A 64 -3.91 -29.31 3.78
C ALA A 64 -3.19 -30.56 4.32
N GLU A 65 -3.33 -30.84 5.61
CA GLU A 65 -3.03 -32.14 6.24
C GLU A 65 -4.21 -33.10 6.09
#